data_AF-A0A2R6KIT3-F1
#
_entry.id   AF-A0A2R6KIT3-F1
#
_cell.length_a   1.000
_cell.length_b   1.000
_cell.length_c   1.000
_cell.angle_alpha   90.00
_cell.angle_beta   90.00
_cell.angle_gamma   90.00
#
_symmetry.space_group_name_H-M   'P 1'
#
loop_
_entity.id
_entity.type
_entity.pdbx_description
1 polymer ?
#
loop_
_entity_poly.entity_id
_entity_poly.type
_entity_poly.pdbx_seq_one_letter_code
_entity_poly.pdbx_strand_id
1 'polypeptide(L)'
;DLPPEEKHPELDHPTADKRHVRAIEDGTYGDMWVYCETQQGELIDCSREMLGKAREMMDEYNEEYSESERVVAVLVGDDVERLADECFSYGADVVVYHEDERLDRFRHKSYAQVFCDMARWGGDPGEGDPDPADWRDYDEPRYVLFPATNNGRDLSALVQAELDSGLASDCSGLYIEEVSISNPVKTGSAGSKKVFERVLHMKRPDFSGFEYSTILCLDNPDREFHPQGGSVIPGSFEVPEPVPEREGEVVEHDLDLNDDWFRVDVTDYDQLDEGVDLTGHEVVVALGRGIGDDPTRGMELGVELTEAFDDAALGITRGIVTSSYQFEGHVERYAAEERQIGETGQIVEPDVYVAAGISGAIQHKVGMDESDTVISINTDPDADIRDFSDYYIEGDVFEVLPELTEAVERGEFVRAVADGTGGEGDG
;
A
#
# COMPACT_ATOMS: atom_id res chain seq x y z
N ASP A 1 -14.60 11.66 -35.29
CA ASP A 1 -15.84 10.94 -34.91
C ASP A 1 -16.51 11.67 -33.78
N LEU A 2 -17.80 12.00 -33.92
CA LEU A 2 -18.57 12.55 -32.79
C LEU A 2 -18.65 11.49 -31.67
N PRO A 3 -18.64 11.89 -30.39
CA PRO A 3 -18.86 11.01 -29.26
C PRO A 3 -20.18 10.21 -29.41
N PRO A 4 -20.29 8.99 -28.87
CA PRO A 4 -21.52 8.19 -28.91
C PRO A 4 -22.78 8.95 -28.48
N GLU A 5 -22.62 9.88 -27.54
CA GLU A 5 -23.67 10.75 -26.98
C GLU A 5 -24.20 11.74 -28.03
N GLU A 6 -23.32 12.29 -28.86
CA GLU A 6 -23.68 13.20 -29.96
C GLU A 6 -24.12 12.44 -31.23
N LYS A 7 -23.63 11.22 -31.43
CA LYS A 7 -24.05 10.35 -32.55
C LYS A 7 -25.44 9.78 -32.35
N HIS A 8 -25.84 9.56 -31.10
CA HIS A 8 -27.09 8.89 -30.72
C HIS A 8 -27.78 9.61 -29.55
N PRO A 9 -28.25 10.85 -29.76
CA PRO A 9 -28.91 11.66 -28.73
C PRO A 9 -30.26 11.08 -28.26
N GLU A 10 -30.83 10.14 -29.01
CA GLU A 10 -32.08 9.47 -28.71
C GLU A 10 -31.95 8.22 -27.82
N LEU A 11 -30.73 7.72 -27.59
CA LEU A 11 -30.50 6.58 -26.71
C LEU A 11 -30.54 7.04 -25.25
N ASP A 12 -31.27 6.28 -24.43
CA ASP A 12 -31.28 6.45 -22.99
C ASP A 12 -29.88 6.07 -22.48
N HIS A 13 -29.06 7.07 -22.16
CA HIS A 13 -27.70 6.85 -21.67
C HIS A 13 -27.78 6.56 -20.18
N PRO A 14 -27.52 5.33 -19.71
CA PRO A 14 -27.57 5.02 -18.27
C PRO A 14 -26.57 5.83 -17.46
N THR A 15 -25.56 6.43 -18.10
CA THR A 15 -24.62 7.40 -17.50
C THR A 15 -25.11 8.85 -17.55
N ALA A 16 -26.04 9.22 -18.44
CA ALA A 16 -26.73 10.52 -18.37
C ALA A 16 -27.69 10.58 -17.17
N ASP A 17 -28.14 9.40 -16.71
CA ASP A 17 -28.87 9.21 -15.47
C ASP A 17 -27.95 9.08 -14.23
N LYS A 18 -26.69 9.56 -14.29
CA LYS A 18 -25.98 10.00 -13.07
C LYS A 18 -26.72 11.22 -12.50
N ARG A 19 -27.92 10.97 -11.95
CA ARG A 19 -28.83 11.96 -11.34
C ARG A 19 -28.26 12.60 -10.07
N HIS A 20 -27.09 12.17 -9.66
CA HIS A 20 -26.40 12.58 -8.44
C HIS A 20 -24.92 12.84 -8.78
N VAL A 21 -24.64 13.78 -9.68
CA VAL A 21 -23.36 14.49 -9.61
C VAL A 21 -23.53 15.46 -8.45
N ARG A 22 -22.86 15.14 -7.34
CA ARG A 22 -22.92 15.88 -6.06
C ARG A 22 -21.71 16.80 -5.87
N ALA A 23 -20.87 16.91 -6.89
CA ALA A 23 -19.70 17.79 -6.87
C ALA A 23 -20.12 19.25 -6.67
N ILE A 24 -19.32 19.96 -5.89
CA ILE A 24 -19.50 21.38 -5.62
C ILE A 24 -19.12 22.17 -6.88
N GLU A 25 -19.92 23.16 -7.26
CA GLU A 25 -19.55 24.12 -8.31
C GLU A 25 -18.83 25.30 -7.66
N ASP A 26 -17.63 25.64 -8.15
CA ASP A 26 -16.77 26.69 -7.59
C ASP A 26 -16.41 26.43 -6.11
N GLY A 27 -16.15 25.17 -5.75
CA GLY A 27 -15.82 24.78 -4.38
C GLY A 27 -14.47 25.31 -3.91
N THR A 28 -14.36 25.58 -2.61
CA THR A 28 -13.08 25.87 -1.95
C THR A 28 -12.52 24.57 -1.41
N TYR A 29 -11.30 24.23 -1.80
CA TYR A 29 -10.62 23.00 -1.38
C TYR A 29 -9.34 23.33 -0.63
N GLY A 30 -9.02 22.58 0.41
CA GLY A 30 -7.79 22.76 1.18
C GLY A 30 -7.39 21.52 1.96
N ASP A 31 -6.15 21.54 2.44
CA ASP A 31 -5.51 20.52 3.28
C ASP A 31 -5.33 19.15 2.58
N MET A 32 -4.39 18.37 3.12
CA MET A 32 -4.21 16.96 2.79
C MET A 32 -4.71 16.10 3.93
N TRP A 33 -5.71 15.28 3.65
CA TRP A 33 -6.29 14.37 4.63
C TRP A 33 -5.65 12.99 4.51
N VAL A 34 -5.31 12.38 5.63
CA VAL A 34 -4.75 11.03 5.72
C VAL A 34 -5.66 10.19 6.61
N TYR A 35 -6.28 9.15 6.05
CA TYR A 35 -6.99 8.16 6.86
C TYR A 35 -5.96 7.29 7.59
N CYS A 36 -5.96 7.40 8.92
CA CYS A 36 -5.06 6.66 9.79
C CYS A 36 -5.76 5.36 10.21
N GLU A 37 -5.51 4.28 9.47
CA GLU A 37 -6.02 2.96 9.82
C GLU A 37 -5.39 2.46 11.12
N THR A 38 -6.23 1.87 11.96
CA THR A 38 -5.83 1.21 13.21
C THR A 38 -6.05 -0.29 13.11
N GLN A 39 -5.14 -1.05 13.69
CA GLN A 39 -5.29 -2.49 13.90
C GLN A 39 -5.06 -2.80 15.37
N GLN A 40 -6.03 -3.48 16.00
CA GLN A 40 -5.98 -3.79 17.44
C GLN A 40 -5.80 -2.55 18.34
N GLY A 41 -6.34 -1.42 17.90
CA GLY A 41 -6.26 -0.14 18.61
C GLY A 41 -4.97 0.65 18.36
N GLU A 42 -4.01 0.11 17.64
CA GLU A 42 -2.74 0.80 17.34
C GLU A 42 -2.71 1.27 15.89
N LEU A 43 -1.99 2.37 15.60
CA LEU A 43 -1.73 2.78 14.23
C LEU A 43 -0.90 1.73 13.49
N ILE A 44 -1.30 1.37 12.27
CA ILE A 44 -0.46 0.57 11.38
C ILE A 44 0.69 1.42 10.83
N ASP A 45 1.80 0.78 10.45
CA ASP A 45 2.97 1.50 9.93
C ASP A 45 2.65 2.32 8.68
N CYS A 46 1.84 1.79 7.77
CA CYS A 46 1.40 2.53 6.58
C CYS A 46 0.71 3.86 6.93
N SER A 47 0.00 3.96 8.06
CA SER A 47 -0.58 5.23 8.53
C SER A 47 0.51 6.23 8.91
N ARG A 48 1.59 5.76 9.55
CA ARG A 48 2.76 6.58 9.95
C ARG A 48 3.57 7.03 8.72
N GLU A 49 3.80 6.12 7.78
CA GLU A 49 4.42 6.38 6.48
C GLU A 49 3.69 7.49 5.72
N MET A 50 2.36 7.36 5.57
CA MET A 50 1.55 8.34 4.86
C MET A 50 1.53 9.71 5.53
N LEU A 51 1.48 9.77 6.86
CA LEU A 51 1.58 11.05 7.59
C LEU A 51 2.91 11.74 7.32
N GLY A 52 4.01 10.99 7.36
CA GLY A 52 5.33 11.48 7.00
C GLY A 52 5.39 12.02 5.58
N LYS A 53 4.89 11.23 4.61
CA LYS A 53 4.89 11.63 3.21
C LYS A 53 3.99 12.83 2.94
N ALA A 54 2.82 12.89 3.60
CA ALA A 54 1.92 14.03 3.52
C ALA A 54 2.56 15.30 4.07
N ARG A 55 3.28 15.21 5.19
CA ARG A 55 4.01 16.33 5.79
C ARG A 55 5.07 16.89 4.84
N GLU A 56 5.90 16.02 4.26
CA GLU A 56 6.90 16.39 3.25
C GLU A 56 6.25 17.15 2.09
N MET A 57 5.24 16.55 1.45
CA MET A 57 4.56 17.16 0.30
C MET A 57 3.89 18.49 0.63
N MET A 58 3.25 18.60 1.81
CA MET A 58 2.56 19.83 2.19
C MET A 58 3.52 20.94 2.63
N ASP A 59 4.71 20.61 3.15
CA ASP A 59 5.77 21.61 3.39
C ASP A 59 6.26 22.20 2.06
N GLU A 60 6.56 21.35 1.07
CA GLU A 60 6.98 21.80 -0.27
C GLU A 60 5.87 22.60 -0.96
N TYR A 61 4.63 22.11 -0.92
CA TYR A 61 3.45 22.80 -1.45
C TYR A 61 3.29 24.20 -0.86
N ASN A 62 3.37 24.33 0.48
CA ASN A 62 3.18 25.61 1.14
C ASN A 62 4.31 26.60 0.81
N GLU A 63 5.55 26.12 0.64
CA GLU A 63 6.67 26.96 0.17
C GLU A 63 6.45 27.43 -1.28
N GLU A 64 6.11 26.51 -2.18
CA GLU A 64 5.93 26.80 -3.61
C GLU A 64 4.77 27.76 -3.87
N TYR A 65 3.61 27.48 -3.27
CA TYR A 65 2.37 28.23 -3.51
C TYR A 65 2.16 29.38 -2.53
N SER A 66 3.05 29.57 -1.55
CA SER A 66 2.92 30.57 -0.49
C SER A 66 1.61 30.44 0.30
N GLU A 67 1.24 29.20 0.61
CA GLU A 67 0.01 28.82 1.32
C GLU A 67 0.35 28.34 2.76
N SER A 68 -0.69 28.00 3.52
CA SER A 68 -0.57 27.39 4.85
C SER A 68 -1.58 26.27 5.03
N GLU A 69 -1.68 25.39 4.04
CA GLU A 69 -2.54 24.20 4.10
C GLU A 69 -1.90 23.14 5.01
N ARG A 70 -2.74 22.34 5.67
CA ARG A 70 -2.37 21.46 6.78
C ARG A 70 -2.39 19.99 6.38
N VAL A 71 -1.71 19.16 7.18
CA VAL A 71 -1.95 17.71 7.18
C VAL A 71 -3.01 17.39 8.23
N VAL A 72 -4.10 16.76 7.81
CA VAL A 72 -5.21 16.35 8.67
C VAL A 72 -5.22 14.84 8.79
N ALA A 73 -4.94 14.32 9.99
CA ALA A 73 -5.12 12.91 10.31
C ALA A 73 -6.60 12.63 10.60
N VAL A 74 -7.15 11.57 10.01
CA VAL A 74 -8.54 11.15 10.22
C VAL A 74 -8.56 9.80 10.91
N LEU A 75 -9.20 9.76 12.08
CA LEU A 75 -9.35 8.56 12.91
C LEU A 75 -10.82 8.19 13.06
N VAL A 76 -11.15 6.92 12.83
CA VAL A 76 -12.52 6.38 12.98
C VAL A 76 -12.42 5.03 13.68
N GLY A 77 -13.04 4.88 14.84
CA GLY A 77 -12.98 3.63 15.58
C GLY A 77 -13.53 3.71 16.99
N ASP A 78 -13.03 2.83 17.85
CA ASP A 78 -13.26 2.83 19.30
C ASP A 78 -11.95 3.19 20.01
N ASP A 79 -12.00 4.12 20.97
CA ASP A 79 -10.83 4.58 21.75
C ASP A 79 -9.64 5.02 20.87
N VAL A 80 -9.89 5.83 19.84
CA VAL A 80 -8.92 6.33 18.86
C VAL A 80 -8.36 7.73 19.16
N GLU A 81 -9.03 8.56 19.98
CA GLU A 81 -8.58 9.90 20.42
C GLU A 81 -7.17 9.81 21.02
N ARG A 82 -6.88 8.73 21.74
CA ARG A 82 -5.57 8.47 22.36
C ARG A 82 -4.40 8.43 21.37
N LEU A 83 -4.68 8.22 20.07
CA LEU A 83 -3.68 8.15 19.01
C LEU A 83 -3.34 9.54 18.43
N ALA A 84 -4.02 10.60 18.87
CA ALA A 84 -3.81 11.95 18.35
C ALA A 84 -2.36 12.44 18.51
N ASP A 85 -1.78 12.28 19.69
CA ASP A 85 -0.38 12.66 19.97
C ASP A 85 0.61 11.90 19.06
N GLU A 86 0.31 10.63 18.77
CA GLU A 86 1.11 9.83 17.85
C GLU A 86 1.00 10.37 16.43
N CYS A 87 -0.22 10.66 15.94
CA CYS A 87 -0.43 11.30 14.63
C CYS A 87 0.32 12.63 14.49
N PHE A 88 0.31 13.47 15.54
CA PHE A 88 1.09 14.71 15.54
C PHE A 88 2.58 14.43 15.44
N SER A 89 3.10 13.45 16.18
CA SER A 89 4.52 13.10 16.13
C SER A 89 4.99 12.68 14.73
N TYR A 90 4.09 12.13 13.91
CA TYR A 90 4.35 11.72 12.52
C TYR A 90 4.04 12.79 11.46
N GLY A 91 3.58 13.98 11.86
CA GLY A 91 3.48 15.14 10.96
C GLY A 91 2.09 15.73 10.76
N ALA A 92 1.05 15.20 11.41
CA ALA A 92 -0.26 15.85 11.42
C ALA A 92 -0.19 17.24 12.06
N ASP A 93 -1.02 18.17 11.57
CA ASP A 93 -1.27 19.46 12.19
C ASP A 93 -2.64 19.49 12.88
N VAL A 94 -3.59 18.70 12.36
CA VAL A 94 -4.93 18.50 12.92
C VAL A 94 -5.23 17.00 12.97
N VAL A 95 -5.88 16.55 14.05
CA VAL A 95 -6.47 15.21 14.15
C VAL A 95 -7.97 15.40 14.26
N VAL A 96 -8.71 14.89 13.26
CA VAL A 96 -10.17 14.81 13.29
C VAL A 96 -10.54 13.37 13.58
N TYR A 97 -11.33 13.14 14.62
CA TYR A 97 -11.70 11.79 15.03
C TYR A 97 -13.20 11.62 15.26
N HIS A 98 -13.67 10.39 15.12
CA HIS A 98 -15.00 9.97 15.58
C HIS A 98 -14.88 8.63 16.31
N GLU A 99 -15.44 8.60 17.52
CA GLU A 99 -15.40 7.44 18.41
C GLU A 99 -16.80 6.89 18.68
N ASP A 100 -16.98 5.58 18.48
CA ASP A 100 -18.19 4.85 18.88
C ASP A 100 -17.86 3.37 19.06
N GLU A 101 -18.34 2.73 20.13
CA GLU A 101 -18.10 1.31 20.43
C GLU A 101 -18.55 0.37 19.29
N ARG A 102 -19.49 0.79 18.44
CA ARG A 102 -19.95 0.04 17.26
C ARG A 102 -18.94 0.04 16.11
N LEU A 103 -17.91 0.88 16.19
CA LEU A 103 -16.80 1.02 15.25
C LEU A 103 -15.53 0.30 15.75
N ASP A 104 -15.64 -0.61 16.71
CA ASP A 104 -14.53 -1.47 17.15
C ASP A 104 -13.90 -2.32 16.03
N ARG A 105 -14.68 -2.55 14.96
CA ARG A 105 -14.31 -3.32 13.77
C ARG A 105 -14.69 -2.56 12.52
N PHE A 106 -13.79 -2.62 11.55
CA PHE A 106 -14.02 -2.06 10.22
C PHE A 106 -15.28 -2.64 9.59
N ARG A 107 -16.20 -1.74 9.19
CA ARG A 107 -17.38 -2.07 8.40
C ARG A 107 -17.51 -1.03 7.29
N HIS A 108 -17.54 -1.53 6.06
CA HIS A 108 -17.54 -0.76 4.82
C HIS A 108 -18.45 0.50 4.85
N LYS A 109 -19.73 0.33 5.19
CA LYS A 109 -20.71 1.42 5.11
C LYS A 109 -20.56 2.45 6.22
N SER A 110 -20.40 2.05 7.48
CA SER A 110 -20.32 3.00 8.59
C SER A 110 -19.06 3.86 8.49
N TYR A 111 -17.90 3.24 8.21
CA TYR A 111 -16.64 3.97 8.04
C TYR A 111 -16.69 4.95 6.87
N ALA A 112 -17.22 4.54 5.72
CA ALA A 112 -17.33 5.42 4.56
C ALA A 112 -18.28 6.60 4.83
N GLN A 113 -19.41 6.39 5.52
CA GLN A 113 -20.35 7.48 5.84
C GLN A 113 -19.75 8.46 6.83
N VAL A 114 -19.11 7.99 7.90
CA VAL A 114 -18.43 8.85 8.87
C VAL A 114 -17.35 9.68 8.19
N PHE A 115 -16.48 9.05 7.39
CA PHE A 115 -15.42 9.79 6.68
C PHE A 115 -15.99 10.82 5.71
N CYS A 116 -17.00 10.47 4.91
CA CYS A 116 -17.62 11.41 3.98
C CYS A 116 -18.34 12.55 4.69
N ASP A 117 -18.95 12.30 5.85
CA ASP A 117 -19.58 13.33 6.67
C ASP A 117 -18.54 14.32 7.21
N MET A 118 -17.41 13.80 7.74
CA MET A 118 -16.26 14.64 8.10
C MET A 118 -15.78 15.48 6.92
N ALA A 119 -15.57 14.85 5.75
CA ALA A 119 -15.03 15.50 4.56
C ALA A 119 -15.95 16.60 4.00
N ARG A 120 -17.28 16.44 4.12
CA ARG A 120 -18.30 17.40 3.69
C ARG A 120 -18.86 18.27 4.79
N TRP A 121 -18.36 18.10 6.00
CA TRP A 121 -18.74 18.90 7.14
C TRP A 121 -20.26 18.76 7.48
N GLY A 122 -20.76 17.52 7.54
CA GLY A 122 -22.14 17.22 7.98
C GLY A 122 -23.23 17.46 6.93
N GLY A 123 -22.86 17.79 5.69
CA GLY A 123 -23.80 18.03 4.60
C GLY A 123 -23.72 16.97 3.51
N ASP A 124 -24.76 16.17 3.30
CA ASP A 124 -24.96 15.52 2.00
C ASP A 124 -25.33 16.62 0.99
N PRO A 125 -24.68 16.72 -0.18
CA PRO A 125 -25.04 17.67 -1.23
C PRO A 125 -26.53 17.52 -1.62
N GLY A 126 -27.35 18.43 -1.09
CA GLY A 126 -28.81 18.47 -1.28
C GLY A 126 -29.68 18.22 -0.05
N GLU A 127 -29.14 17.88 1.13
CA GLU A 127 -29.91 17.64 2.36
C GLU A 127 -29.91 18.78 3.40
N GLY A 128 -29.25 19.90 3.12
CA GLY A 128 -29.21 21.08 4.00
C GLY A 128 -27.88 21.82 3.88
N ASP A 129 -27.78 23.01 4.47
CA ASP A 129 -26.48 23.66 4.66
C ASP A 129 -25.71 22.87 5.74
N PRO A 130 -24.45 22.46 5.52
CA PRO A 130 -23.59 21.89 6.56
C PRO A 130 -23.44 22.84 7.77
N ASP A 131 -22.99 22.36 8.93
CA ASP A 131 -23.06 23.06 10.24
C ASP A 131 -21.71 23.54 10.84
N PRO A 132 -21.24 24.81 10.68
CA PRO A 132 -19.82 25.25 10.53
C PRO A 132 -18.71 24.43 11.20
N ALA A 133 -17.73 23.92 10.43
CA ALA A 133 -16.55 23.28 10.99
C ALA A 133 -15.61 24.40 11.44
N ASP A 134 -15.66 24.74 12.73
CA ASP A 134 -14.92 25.89 13.27
C ASP A 134 -13.39 25.84 13.01
N TRP A 135 -12.84 24.66 12.74
CA TRP A 135 -11.41 24.42 12.49
C TRP A 135 -10.99 24.51 11.01
N ARG A 136 -11.93 24.66 10.07
CA ARG A 136 -11.62 24.81 8.62
C ARG A 136 -12.60 25.72 7.89
N ASP A 137 -12.13 26.39 6.83
CA ASP A 137 -12.89 27.36 6.05
C ASP A 137 -13.03 26.98 4.56
N TYR A 138 -12.91 25.69 4.25
CA TYR A 138 -13.08 25.11 2.92
C TYR A 138 -14.19 24.05 2.91
N ASP A 139 -14.74 23.77 1.72
CA ASP A 139 -15.91 22.92 1.55
C ASP A 139 -15.55 21.41 1.63
N GLU A 140 -14.50 20.99 0.91
CA GLU A 140 -14.01 19.61 0.87
C GLU A 140 -12.47 19.55 0.89
N PRO A 141 -11.84 18.44 1.31
CA PRO A 141 -10.39 18.31 1.28
C PRO A 141 -9.85 18.48 -0.13
N ARG A 142 -8.61 18.98 -0.27
CA ARG A 142 -7.93 19.01 -1.57
C ARG A 142 -7.40 17.64 -1.96
N TYR A 143 -6.80 16.94 -1.00
CA TYR A 143 -6.20 15.63 -1.19
C TYR A 143 -6.67 14.66 -0.11
N VAL A 144 -6.82 13.37 -0.46
CA VAL A 144 -7.08 12.30 0.51
C VAL A 144 -6.16 11.11 0.25
N LEU A 145 -5.52 10.61 1.30
CA LEU A 145 -4.70 9.40 1.28
C LEU A 145 -5.30 8.32 2.15
N PHE A 146 -5.26 7.09 1.65
CA PHE A 146 -5.68 5.89 2.35
C PHE A 146 -4.57 4.83 2.28
N PRO A 147 -4.46 3.93 3.25
CA PRO A 147 -3.54 2.82 3.11
C PRO A 147 -4.15 1.79 2.13
N ALA A 148 -3.34 1.12 1.33
CA ALA A 148 -3.79 0.11 0.37
C ALA A 148 -3.87 -1.30 1.01
N THR A 149 -4.32 -1.37 2.27
CA THR A 149 -4.68 -2.62 2.94
C THR A 149 -5.97 -3.20 2.36
N ASN A 150 -6.39 -4.37 2.84
CA ASN A 150 -7.70 -4.92 2.49
C ASN A 150 -8.86 -3.97 2.86
N ASN A 151 -8.78 -3.32 4.02
CA ASN A 151 -9.83 -2.38 4.46
C ASN A 151 -9.70 -1.03 3.74
N GLY A 152 -8.48 -0.49 3.65
CA GLY A 152 -8.25 0.84 3.07
C GLY A 152 -8.49 0.90 1.57
N ARG A 153 -8.25 -0.19 0.81
CA ARG A 153 -8.66 -0.30 -0.61
C ARG A 153 -10.18 -0.21 -0.77
N ASP A 154 -10.92 -0.84 0.13
CA ASP A 154 -12.38 -0.78 0.08
C ASP A 154 -12.91 0.59 0.54
N LEU A 155 -12.39 1.11 1.66
CA LEU A 155 -12.78 2.42 2.19
C LEU A 155 -12.51 3.53 1.18
N SER A 156 -11.31 3.59 0.59
CA SER A 156 -10.94 4.60 -0.39
C SER A 156 -11.85 4.59 -1.61
N ALA A 157 -12.23 3.40 -2.11
CA ALA A 157 -13.14 3.27 -3.24
C ALA A 157 -14.56 3.76 -2.89
N LEU A 158 -15.08 3.41 -1.72
CA LEU A 158 -16.40 3.84 -1.26
C LEU A 158 -16.45 5.34 -0.98
N VAL A 159 -15.44 5.88 -0.30
CA VAL A 159 -15.34 7.32 -0.01
C VAL A 159 -15.27 8.11 -1.31
N GLN A 160 -14.36 7.76 -2.24
CA GLN A 160 -14.23 8.51 -3.49
C GLN A 160 -15.45 8.37 -4.40
N ALA A 161 -16.16 7.24 -4.36
CA ALA A 161 -17.43 7.10 -5.03
C ALA A 161 -18.53 7.99 -4.42
N GLU A 162 -18.59 8.07 -3.08
CA GLU A 162 -19.57 8.90 -2.37
C GLU A 162 -19.29 10.40 -2.54
N LEU A 163 -18.01 10.79 -2.50
CA LEU A 163 -17.54 12.15 -2.80
C LEU A 163 -17.63 12.50 -4.31
N ASP A 164 -17.91 11.53 -5.17
CA ASP A 164 -17.94 11.67 -6.63
C ASP A 164 -16.62 12.28 -7.15
N SER A 165 -15.48 11.72 -6.73
CA SER A 165 -14.13 12.13 -7.14
C SER A 165 -13.31 10.95 -7.70
N GLY A 166 -12.07 11.22 -8.13
CA GLY A 166 -11.16 10.21 -8.67
C GLY A 166 -10.26 9.57 -7.62
N LEU A 167 -9.99 8.27 -7.80
CA LEU A 167 -9.07 7.48 -6.98
C LEU A 167 -7.98 6.85 -7.85
N ALA A 168 -6.72 6.99 -7.45
CA ALA A 168 -5.64 6.11 -7.90
C ALA A 168 -5.32 5.10 -6.80
N SER A 169 -5.59 3.82 -7.04
CA SER A 169 -5.27 2.76 -6.07
C SER A 169 -3.82 2.30 -6.21
N ASP A 170 -3.25 1.79 -5.12
CA ASP A 170 -1.95 1.13 -5.06
C ASP A 170 -0.79 2.02 -5.56
N CYS A 171 -0.72 3.23 -5.04
CA CYS A 171 0.35 4.18 -5.34
C CYS A 171 1.62 3.82 -4.55
N SER A 172 2.76 3.87 -5.24
CA SER A 172 4.11 3.74 -4.66
C SER A 172 4.92 5.03 -4.73
N GLY A 173 4.37 6.08 -5.33
CA GLY A 173 5.01 7.40 -5.35
C GLY A 173 3.99 8.53 -5.42
N LEU A 174 4.20 9.57 -4.63
CA LEU A 174 3.33 10.73 -4.52
C LEU A 174 4.17 12.01 -4.54
N TYR A 175 3.71 13.01 -5.31
CA TYR A 175 4.26 14.36 -5.32
C TYR A 175 3.20 15.35 -5.88
N ILE A 176 3.35 16.65 -5.62
CA ILE A 176 2.43 17.69 -6.09
C ILE A 176 3.16 18.61 -7.05
N GLU A 177 2.65 18.75 -8.28
CA GLU A 177 3.25 19.61 -9.31
C GLU A 177 2.18 20.21 -10.23
N GLU A 178 2.55 21.23 -11.02
CA GLU A 178 1.74 21.69 -12.13
C GLU A 178 1.87 20.79 -13.38
N VAL A 179 0.80 20.67 -14.16
CA VAL A 179 0.79 19.88 -15.39
C VAL A 179 0.04 20.58 -16.53
N SER A 180 0.65 20.61 -17.71
CA SER A 180 0.04 21.14 -18.93
C SER A 180 -0.63 20.03 -19.75
N ILE A 181 -1.95 20.04 -19.83
CA ILE A 181 -2.75 19.04 -20.57
C ILE A 181 -3.36 19.63 -21.84
N SER A 182 -3.34 18.86 -22.93
CA SER A 182 -3.98 19.22 -24.21
C SER A 182 -5.16 18.33 -24.59
N ASN A 183 -5.58 17.42 -23.71
CA ASN A 183 -6.72 16.53 -23.97
C ASN A 183 -8.01 17.37 -24.07
N PRO A 184 -8.74 17.35 -25.21
CA PRO A 184 -9.93 18.16 -25.39
C PRO A 184 -11.02 17.95 -24.33
N VAL A 185 -11.08 16.76 -23.70
CA VAL A 185 -12.02 16.49 -22.60
C VAL A 185 -11.69 17.32 -21.35
N LYS A 186 -10.39 17.57 -21.10
CA LYS A 186 -9.91 18.37 -19.96
C LYS A 186 -9.85 19.86 -20.28
N THR A 187 -9.61 20.22 -21.54
CA THR A 187 -9.46 21.61 -21.95
C THR A 187 -10.76 22.23 -22.48
N GLY A 188 -11.79 21.42 -22.76
CA GLY A 188 -13.08 21.86 -23.33
C GLY A 188 -13.01 22.27 -24.81
N SER A 189 -11.84 22.22 -25.44
CA SER A 189 -11.67 22.64 -26.84
C SER A 189 -10.46 21.98 -27.49
N ALA A 190 -10.67 21.40 -28.68
CA ALA A 190 -9.59 20.75 -29.43
C ALA A 190 -8.47 21.73 -29.81
N GLY A 191 -7.22 21.35 -29.56
CA GLY A 191 -6.04 22.16 -29.89
C GLY A 191 -5.68 23.24 -28.86
N SER A 192 -6.41 23.33 -27.75
CA SER A 192 -6.05 24.16 -26.60
C SER A 192 -5.20 23.39 -25.59
N LYS A 193 -4.45 24.13 -24.76
CA LYS A 193 -3.73 23.60 -23.60
C LYS A 193 -4.24 24.31 -22.35
N LYS A 194 -4.40 23.56 -21.26
CA LYS A 194 -4.72 24.08 -19.93
C LYS A 194 -3.61 23.64 -18.97
N VAL A 195 -3.14 24.56 -18.15
CA VAL A 195 -2.25 24.24 -17.03
C VAL A 195 -3.15 23.99 -15.82
N PHE A 196 -2.94 22.87 -15.17
CA PHE A 196 -3.54 22.53 -13.89
C PHE A 196 -2.42 22.68 -12.86
N GLU A 197 -2.59 23.61 -11.93
CA GLU A 197 -1.68 23.81 -10.80
C GLU A 197 -2.09 22.84 -9.68
N ARG A 198 -1.18 22.57 -8.72
CA ARG A 198 -1.53 21.85 -7.49
C ARG A 198 -2.11 20.44 -7.74
N VAL A 199 -1.56 19.70 -8.69
CA VAL A 199 -2.04 18.36 -9.04
C VAL A 199 -1.28 17.32 -8.24
N LEU A 200 -2.00 16.39 -7.61
CA LEU A 200 -1.39 15.22 -6.97
C LEU A 200 -1.04 14.19 -8.05
N HIS A 201 0.26 13.95 -8.21
CA HIS A 201 0.79 12.94 -9.10
C HIS A 201 0.91 11.60 -8.37
N MET A 202 0.10 10.64 -8.80
CA MET A 202 -0.03 9.34 -8.14
C MET A 202 0.63 8.26 -8.99
N LYS A 203 1.90 7.99 -8.72
CA LYS A 203 2.67 6.95 -9.40
C LYS A 203 2.31 5.58 -8.82
N ARG A 204 1.96 4.64 -9.68
CA ARG A 204 1.63 3.25 -9.30
C ARG A 204 2.24 2.24 -10.27
N PRO A 205 2.55 1.02 -9.80
CA PRO A 205 2.75 -0.12 -10.67
C PRO A 205 1.42 -0.54 -11.31
N ASP A 206 1.48 -0.84 -12.60
CA ASP A 206 0.43 -1.45 -13.40
C ASP A 206 0.94 -2.76 -14.00
N PHE A 207 0.00 -3.62 -14.41
CA PHE A 207 0.29 -4.92 -15.01
C PHE A 207 1.29 -5.75 -14.17
N SER A 208 1.06 -5.85 -12.86
CA SER A 208 1.95 -6.61 -11.95
C SER A 208 3.40 -6.10 -11.91
N GLY A 209 3.59 -4.78 -11.99
CA GLY A 209 4.91 -4.13 -11.88
C GLY A 209 5.65 -3.93 -13.21
N PHE A 210 5.14 -4.47 -14.32
CA PHE A 210 5.81 -4.32 -15.63
C PHE A 210 5.77 -2.91 -16.21
N GLU A 211 4.83 -2.09 -15.77
CA GLU A 211 4.68 -0.70 -16.22
C GLU A 211 4.40 0.20 -15.02
N TYR A 212 4.92 1.42 -15.05
CA TYR A 212 4.61 2.44 -14.08
C TYR A 212 3.81 3.55 -14.75
N SER A 213 2.65 3.84 -14.19
CA SER A 213 1.79 4.94 -14.62
C SER A 213 1.72 6.01 -13.56
N THR A 214 1.61 7.27 -13.98
CA THR A 214 1.26 8.38 -13.11
C THR A 214 -0.17 8.79 -13.40
N ILE A 215 -1.05 8.58 -12.43
CA ILE A 215 -2.47 8.89 -12.52
C ILE A 215 -2.71 10.29 -11.96
N LEU A 216 -3.54 11.06 -12.64
CA LEU A 216 -3.88 12.43 -12.29
C LEU A 216 -5.40 12.55 -12.17
N CYS A 217 -5.87 13.11 -11.06
CA CYS A 217 -7.27 13.47 -10.87
C CYS A 217 -7.44 14.94 -11.26
N LEU A 218 -7.97 15.20 -12.46
CA LEU A 218 -8.04 16.54 -13.04
C LEU A 218 -9.48 16.96 -13.30
N ASP A 219 -9.77 18.23 -13.07
CA ASP A 219 -11.07 18.81 -13.38
C ASP A 219 -11.42 18.75 -14.87
N ASN A 220 -12.71 18.59 -15.15
CA ASN A 220 -13.27 18.84 -16.46
C ASN A 220 -13.79 20.30 -16.51
N PRO A 221 -14.03 20.87 -17.70
CA PRO A 221 -14.55 22.24 -17.82
C PRO A 221 -15.85 22.50 -17.06
N ASP A 222 -16.72 21.48 -16.95
CA ASP A 222 -18.04 21.59 -16.34
C ASP A 222 -18.16 20.74 -15.05
N ARG A 223 -17.04 20.26 -14.49
CA ARG A 223 -17.05 19.44 -13.28
C ARG A 223 -15.70 19.41 -12.55
N GLU A 224 -15.76 19.65 -11.26
CA GLU A 224 -14.64 19.53 -10.32
C GLU A 224 -14.53 18.09 -9.79
N PHE A 225 -13.30 17.63 -9.55
CA PHE A 225 -12.98 16.30 -9.01
C PHE A 225 -12.05 16.46 -7.80
N HIS A 226 -12.66 16.74 -6.64
CA HIS A 226 -11.97 16.83 -5.36
C HIS A 226 -12.71 15.99 -4.31
N PRO A 227 -12.00 15.46 -3.31
CA PRO A 227 -10.54 15.48 -3.17
C PRO A 227 -9.85 14.60 -4.21
N GLN A 228 -8.63 14.96 -4.65
CA GLN A 228 -7.81 14.05 -5.44
C GLN A 228 -7.30 12.93 -4.52
N GLY A 229 -7.71 11.69 -4.76
CA GLY A 229 -7.48 10.60 -3.81
C GLY A 229 -6.51 9.53 -4.30
N GLY A 230 -5.67 9.06 -3.38
CA GLY A 230 -4.75 7.94 -3.60
C GLY A 230 -4.84 6.91 -2.48
N SER A 231 -4.68 5.62 -2.80
CA SER A 231 -4.33 4.61 -1.80
C SER A 231 -2.85 4.24 -1.91
N VAL A 232 -2.13 4.11 -0.81
CA VAL A 232 -0.67 3.92 -0.75
C VAL A 232 -0.33 2.48 -0.39
N ILE A 233 0.55 1.84 -1.16
CA ILE A 233 1.02 0.48 -0.83
C ILE A 233 1.84 0.55 0.46
N PRO A 234 1.54 -0.27 1.50
CA PRO A 234 2.36 -0.35 2.71
C PRO A 234 3.83 -0.59 2.38
N GLY A 235 4.74 0.11 3.06
CA GLY A 235 6.19 0.03 2.82
C GLY A 235 6.68 0.89 1.64
N SER A 236 5.81 1.59 0.92
CA SER A 236 6.24 2.48 -0.19
C SER A 236 7.01 3.71 0.26
N PHE A 237 6.84 4.12 1.52
CA PHE A 237 7.55 5.24 2.11
C PHE A 237 8.18 4.82 3.43
N GLU A 238 9.27 5.47 3.81
CA GLU A 238 9.88 5.24 5.12
C GLU A 238 8.99 5.82 6.23
N VAL A 239 8.86 5.09 7.34
CA VAL A 239 8.29 5.64 8.57
C VAL A 239 9.26 6.71 9.10
N PRO A 240 8.86 7.99 9.19
CA PRO A 240 9.78 9.01 9.67
C PRO A 240 10.02 8.86 11.17
N GLU A 241 11.16 9.33 11.65
CA GLU A 241 11.42 9.41 13.08
C GLU A 241 10.38 10.33 13.76
N PRO A 242 9.65 9.84 14.78
CA PRO A 242 8.59 10.62 15.41
C PRO A 242 9.18 11.86 16.11
N VAL A 243 8.48 12.99 16.01
CA VAL A 243 8.83 14.26 16.66
C VAL A 243 7.92 14.46 17.87
N PRO A 244 8.31 14.05 19.10
CA PRO A 244 7.38 13.90 20.22
C PRO A 244 6.83 15.21 20.80
N GLU A 245 7.42 16.35 20.41
CA GLU A 245 7.03 17.68 20.88
C GLU A 245 6.11 18.41 19.88
N ARG A 246 5.71 17.76 18.78
CA ARG A 246 4.78 18.34 17.82
C ARG A 246 3.39 18.37 18.43
N GLU A 247 2.85 19.57 18.60
CA GLU A 247 1.48 19.81 19.05
C GLU A 247 0.61 20.16 17.84
N GLY A 248 -0.66 19.76 17.88
CA GLY A 248 -1.65 20.11 16.88
C GLY A 248 -3.04 20.31 17.48
N GLU A 249 -4.03 20.51 16.62
CA GLU A 249 -5.42 20.67 17.02
C GLU A 249 -6.15 19.33 16.99
N VAL A 250 -6.83 18.97 18.07
CA VAL A 250 -7.66 17.77 18.14
C VAL A 250 -9.13 18.17 18.02
N VAL A 251 -9.83 17.55 17.08
CA VAL A 251 -11.22 17.85 16.75
C VAL A 251 -12.06 16.57 16.85
N GLU A 252 -12.97 16.56 17.80
CA GLU A 252 -14.03 15.55 17.87
C GLU A 252 -15.11 15.86 16.84
N HIS A 253 -15.41 14.91 15.96
CA HIS A 253 -16.52 14.96 15.04
C HIS A 253 -17.71 14.19 15.64
N ASP A 254 -18.54 14.89 16.41
CA ASP A 254 -19.74 14.31 17.03
C ASP A 254 -20.84 14.11 15.97
N LEU A 255 -21.10 12.84 15.62
CA LEU A 255 -22.07 12.43 14.61
C LEU A 255 -22.97 11.32 15.14
N ASP A 256 -24.28 11.52 15.08
CA ASP A 256 -25.25 10.47 15.39
C ASP A 256 -25.22 9.36 14.32
N LEU A 257 -24.61 8.21 14.61
CA LEU A 257 -24.53 7.12 13.63
C LEU A 257 -25.88 6.45 13.40
N ASN A 258 -26.25 6.33 12.13
CA ASN A 258 -27.48 5.68 11.71
C ASN A 258 -27.37 4.15 11.79
N ASP A 259 -28.33 3.50 12.46
CA ASP A 259 -28.43 2.05 12.56
C ASP A 259 -28.46 1.34 11.19
N ASP A 260 -28.97 2.00 10.15
CA ASP A 260 -28.97 1.47 8.78
C ASP A 260 -27.57 1.30 8.16
N TRP A 261 -26.53 1.89 8.75
CA TRP A 261 -25.15 1.69 8.33
C TRP A 261 -24.58 0.35 8.83
N PHE A 262 -25.17 -0.26 9.86
CA PHE A 262 -24.72 -1.49 10.51
C PHE A 262 -25.51 -2.72 10.05
N ARG A 263 -25.73 -2.85 8.74
CA ARG A 263 -26.48 -3.99 8.15
C ARG A 263 -25.67 -5.29 8.06
N VAL A 264 -24.36 -5.20 8.24
CA VAL A 264 -23.43 -6.33 8.23
C VAL A 264 -22.85 -6.45 9.62
N ASP A 265 -22.90 -7.66 10.18
CA ASP A 265 -22.32 -8.00 11.47
C ASP A 265 -21.17 -8.99 11.30
N VAL A 266 -20.10 -8.76 12.04
CA VAL A 266 -18.99 -9.70 12.19
C VAL A 266 -19.41 -10.69 13.28
N THR A 267 -19.84 -11.89 12.88
CA THR A 267 -20.33 -12.90 13.83
C THR A 267 -19.23 -13.70 14.50
N ASP A 268 -18.07 -13.81 13.86
CA ASP A 268 -16.91 -14.56 14.34
C ASP A 268 -15.65 -13.97 13.68
N TYR A 269 -14.53 -14.00 14.40
CA TYR A 269 -13.23 -13.60 13.90
C TYR A 269 -12.16 -14.31 14.72
N ASP A 270 -11.10 -14.72 14.04
CA ASP A 270 -9.89 -15.21 14.68
C ASP A 270 -8.87 -14.08 14.65
N GLN A 271 -8.31 -13.76 15.82
CA GLN A 271 -7.08 -13.00 15.88
C GLN A 271 -5.96 -13.99 15.57
N LEU A 272 -5.45 -13.92 14.34
CA LEU A 272 -4.22 -14.59 14.01
C LEU A 272 -3.13 -13.94 14.88
N ASP A 273 -2.38 -14.74 15.63
CA ASP A 273 -1.09 -14.30 16.17
C ASP A 273 -0.32 -13.63 15.03
N GLU A 274 0.40 -12.52 15.29
CA GLU A 274 1.18 -11.78 14.29
C GLU A 274 1.70 -12.75 13.23
N GLY A 275 1.07 -12.68 12.06
CA GLY A 275 1.51 -13.45 10.92
C GLY A 275 2.98 -13.16 10.74
N VAL A 276 3.71 -14.11 10.20
CA VAL A 276 5.13 -13.86 9.96
C VAL A 276 5.21 -12.82 8.85
N ASP A 277 5.46 -11.56 9.19
CA ASP A 277 5.79 -10.55 8.20
C ASP A 277 7.20 -10.82 7.68
N LEU A 278 7.33 -10.90 6.36
CA LEU A 278 8.60 -11.08 5.68
C LEU A 278 9.12 -9.76 5.09
N THR A 279 8.31 -8.69 5.14
CA THR A 279 8.65 -7.37 4.63
C THR A 279 9.57 -6.61 5.59
N GLY A 280 10.37 -5.69 5.06
CA GLY A 280 11.30 -4.86 5.85
C GLY A 280 12.58 -5.53 6.34
N HIS A 281 12.79 -6.81 6.05
CA HIS A 281 14.03 -7.53 6.39
C HIS A 281 15.12 -7.31 5.33
N GLU A 282 16.37 -7.07 5.77
CA GLU A 282 17.54 -6.95 4.87
C GLU A 282 17.77 -8.24 4.03
N VAL A 283 17.49 -9.42 4.61
CA VAL A 283 17.68 -10.71 3.93
C VAL A 283 16.42 -11.58 3.99
N VAL A 284 16.02 -12.17 2.88
CA VAL A 284 14.98 -13.21 2.86
C VAL A 284 15.55 -14.51 2.31
N VAL A 285 15.46 -15.58 3.11
CA VAL A 285 15.79 -16.94 2.68
C VAL A 285 14.49 -17.65 2.32
N ALA A 286 14.35 -18.08 1.06
CA ALA A 286 13.14 -18.72 0.56
C ALA A 286 13.37 -20.18 0.15
N LEU A 287 12.49 -21.08 0.61
CA LEU A 287 12.54 -22.51 0.29
C LEU A 287 11.47 -22.95 -0.72
N GLY A 288 11.90 -23.73 -1.71
CA GLY A 288 11.06 -24.37 -2.71
C GLY A 288 10.95 -25.88 -2.56
N ARG A 289 10.23 -26.53 -3.50
CA ARG A 289 10.06 -28.00 -3.54
C ARG A 289 11.37 -28.79 -3.69
N GLY A 290 12.50 -28.12 -3.95
CA GLY A 290 13.82 -28.74 -3.95
C GLY A 290 14.20 -29.41 -2.62
N ILE A 291 13.55 -29.06 -1.50
CA ILE A 291 13.74 -29.75 -0.21
C ILE A 291 13.06 -31.13 -0.12
N GLY A 292 12.42 -31.59 -1.20
CA GLY A 292 11.51 -32.74 -1.18
C GLY A 292 12.13 -34.09 -0.78
N ASP A 293 13.46 -34.24 -0.86
CA ASP A 293 14.15 -35.48 -0.48
C ASP A 293 14.18 -35.67 1.04
N ASP A 294 14.28 -34.58 1.80
CA ASP A 294 14.12 -34.55 3.26
C ASP A 294 13.51 -33.20 3.69
N PRO A 295 12.16 -33.07 3.66
CA PRO A 295 11.50 -31.79 3.92
C PRO A 295 11.81 -31.21 5.29
N THR A 296 11.89 -32.06 6.33
CA THR A 296 12.25 -31.62 7.68
C THR A 296 13.68 -31.07 7.69
N ARG A 297 14.65 -31.82 7.18
CA ARG A 297 16.04 -31.33 7.16
C ARG A 297 16.21 -30.10 6.28
N GLY A 298 15.51 -30.02 5.15
CA GLY A 298 15.60 -28.87 4.26
C GLY A 298 15.03 -27.60 4.90
N MET A 299 13.94 -27.73 5.66
CA MET A 299 13.40 -26.63 6.46
C MET A 299 14.38 -26.21 7.57
N GLU A 300 14.99 -27.17 8.28
CA GLU A 300 16.02 -26.87 9.29
C GLU A 300 17.19 -26.08 8.68
N LEU A 301 17.67 -26.46 7.50
CA LEU A 301 18.75 -25.77 6.81
C LEU A 301 18.39 -24.33 6.43
N GLY A 302 17.15 -24.09 5.99
CA GLY A 302 16.68 -22.72 5.74
C GLY A 302 16.61 -21.89 7.01
N VAL A 303 16.14 -22.47 8.12
CA VAL A 303 16.13 -21.82 9.44
C VAL A 303 17.56 -21.51 9.89
N GLU A 304 18.48 -22.48 9.83
CA GLU A 304 19.90 -22.33 10.18
C GLU A 304 20.55 -21.17 9.39
N LEU A 305 20.31 -21.10 8.08
CA LEU A 305 20.84 -20.00 7.25
C LEU A 305 20.20 -18.65 7.62
N THR A 306 18.90 -18.62 7.88
CA THR A 306 18.19 -17.39 8.28
C THR A 306 18.76 -16.85 9.60
N GLU A 307 18.98 -17.73 10.58
CA GLU A 307 19.53 -17.36 11.90
C GLU A 307 21.00 -16.92 11.86
N ALA A 308 21.72 -17.15 10.75
CA ALA A 308 23.09 -16.70 10.58
C ALA A 308 23.20 -15.20 10.22
N PHE A 309 22.11 -14.57 9.79
CA PHE A 309 22.05 -13.14 9.50
C PHE A 309 21.50 -12.35 10.69
N ASP A 310 21.91 -11.08 10.82
CA ASP A 310 21.44 -10.20 11.90
C ASP A 310 19.97 -9.78 11.70
N ASP A 311 19.57 -9.51 10.46
CA ASP A 311 18.20 -9.17 10.06
C ASP A 311 17.76 -10.02 8.85
N ALA A 312 17.02 -11.09 9.13
CA ALA A 312 16.53 -11.97 8.08
C ALA A 312 15.22 -12.69 8.42
N ALA A 313 14.48 -13.05 7.36
CA ALA A 313 13.28 -13.85 7.47
C ALA A 313 13.26 -15.07 6.55
N LEU A 314 12.58 -16.13 7.01
CA LEU A 314 12.38 -17.36 6.25
C LEU A 314 11.03 -17.35 5.52
N GLY A 315 11.08 -17.35 4.19
CA GLY A 315 9.93 -17.52 3.30
C GLY A 315 9.85 -18.91 2.68
N ILE A 316 8.70 -19.22 2.08
CA ILE A 316 8.48 -20.46 1.34
C ILE A 316 7.71 -20.20 0.04
N THR A 317 7.87 -21.10 -0.92
CA THR A 317 7.00 -21.09 -2.11
C THR A 317 5.64 -21.71 -1.78
N ARG A 318 4.61 -21.35 -2.57
CA ARG A 318 3.32 -22.08 -2.59
C ARG A 318 3.50 -23.59 -2.81
N GLY A 319 4.57 -23.99 -3.48
CA GLY A 319 4.92 -25.39 -3.68
C GLY A 319 5.16 -26.16 -2.39
N ILE A 320 5.65 -25.52 -1.33
CA ILE A 320 5.77 -26.09 0.02
C ILE A 320 4.39 -26.19 0.67
N VAL A 321 3.64 -25.07 0.72
CA VAL A 321 2.30 -24.98 1.35
C VAL A 321 1.34 -26.03 0.80
N THR A 322 1.34 -26.21 -0.52
CA THR A 322 0.43 -27.13 -1.21
C THR A 322 0.97 -28.55 -1.36
N SER A 323 2.20 -28.80 -0.93
CA SER A 323 2.78 -30.14 -0.95
C SER A 323 2.11 -31.06 0.07
N SER A 324 2.33 -32.36 -0.08
CA SER A 324 1.97 -33.35 0.95
C SER A 324 3.14 -33.65 1.89
N TYR A 325 4.11 -32.73 2.02
CA TYR A 325 5.25 -32.91 2.91
C TYR A 325 4.78 -33.01 4.37
N GLN A 326 5.43 -33.89 5.11
CA GLN A 326 5.23 -34.02 6.55
C GLN A 326 6.48 -33.44 7.21
N PHE A 327 6.29 -32.35 7.94
CA PHE A 327 7.34 -31.71 8.72
C PHE A 327 7.29 -32.23 10.16
N GLU A 328 8.45 -32.39 10.79
CA GLU A 328 8.48 -32.61 12.24
C GLU A 328 8.05 -31.35 12.99
N GLY A 329 7.44 -31.53 14.17
CA GLY A 329 6.71 -30.46 14.86
C GLY A 329 7.54 -29.23 15.25
N HIS A 330 8.87 -29.32 15.34
CA HIS A 330 9.72 -28.14 15.62
C HIS A 330 9.89 -27.22 14.42
N VAL A 331 9.74 -27.74 13.19
CA VAL A 331 9.82 -26.95 11.96
C VAL A 331 8.48 -26.80 11.23
N GLU A 332 7.43 -27.51 11.66
CA GLU A 332 6.08 -27.44 11.07
C GLU A 332 5.55 -26.00 10.96
N ARG A 333 5.82 -25.16 11.97
CA ARG A 333 5.42 -23.73 11.97
C ARG A 333 5.99 -22.91 10.81
N TYR A 334 7.09 -23.34 10.19
CA TYR A 334 7.70 -22.62 9.08
C TYR A 334 7.10 -22.99 7.72
N ALA A 335 6.25 -24.03 7.66
CA ALA A 335 5.54 -24.45 6.45
C ALA A 335 4.16 -23.79 6.29
N ALA A 336 3.85 -22.79 7.10
CA ALA A 336 2.54 -22.15 7.18
C ALA A 336 2.32 -21.15 6.02
N GLU A 337 1.05 -20.95 5.62
CA GLU A 337 0.67 -20.15 4.45
C GLU A 337 1.12 -18.69 4.56
N GLU A 338 1.23 -18.17 5.78
CA GLU A 338 1.66 -16.80 6.06
C GLU A 338 3.08 -16.55 5.54
N ARG A 339 3.97 -17.56 5.50
CA ARG A 339 5.34 -17.43 4.97
C ARG A 339 5.43 -17.54 3.45
N GLN A 340 4.30 -17.68 2.75
CA GLN A 340 4.29 -17.86 1.31
C GLN A 340 4.70 -16.58 0.59
N ILE A 341 5.68 -16.66 -0.32
CA ILE A 341 6.09 -15.57 -1.20
C ILE A 341 5.55 -15.81 -2.63
N GLY A 342 4.97 -14.76 -3.23
CA GLY A 342 4.48 -14.75 -4.61
C GLY A 342 3.18 -13.95 -4.81
N GLU A 343 2.62 -13.98 -6.02
CA GLU A 343 1.40 -13.27 -6.45
C GLU A 343 0.20 -13.43 -5.50
N THR A 344 0.07 -14.60 -4.86
CA THR A 344 -0.99 -14.91 -3.90
C THR A 344 -0.49 -15.00 -2.45
N GLY A 345 0.75 -14.59 -2.19
CA GLY A 345 1.39 -14.55 -0.89
C GLY A 345 1.91 -13.15 -0.57
N GLN A 346 2.98 -13.06 0.22
CA GLN A 346 3.69 -11.82 0.49
C GLN A 346 4.58 -11.42 -0.70
N ILE A 347 4.74 -10.11 -0.85
CA ILE A 347 5.71 -9.47 -1.74
C ILE A 347 6.80 -8.90 -0.84
N VAL A 348 8.06 -9.23 -1.13
CA VAL A 348 9.22 -8.83 -0.34
C VAL A 348 10.25 -8.15 -1.24
N GLU A 349 10.96 -7.18 -0.68
CA GLU A 349 11.94 -6.35 -1.38
C GLU A 349 13.25 -6.25 -0.57
N PRO A 350 13.90 -7.37 -0.21
CA PRO A 350 15.12 -7.36 0.59
C PRO A 350 16.35 -6.94 -0.22
N ASP A 351 17.40 -6.52 0.49
CA ASP A 351 18.72 -6.30 -0.10
C ASP A 351 19.27 -7.61 -0.70
N VAL A 352 19.02 -8.75 -0.04
CA VAL A 352 19.44 -10.08 -0.49
C VAL A 352 18.31 -11.10 -0.40
N TYR A 353 18.01 -11.76 -1.52
CA TYR A 353 17.06 -12.87 -1.60
C TYR A 353 17.76 -14.18 -1.94
N VAL A 354 17.66 -15.18 -1.06
CA VAL A 354 18.22 -16.53 -1.28
C VAL A 354 17.12 -17.49 -1.68
N ALA A 355 17.06 -17.87 -2.96
CA ALA A 355 16.08 -18.80 -3.52
C ALA A 355 16.62 -20.24 -3.56
N ALA A 356 16.36 -21.04 -2.52
CA ALA A 356 16.86 -22.42 -2.43
C ALA A 356 15.82 -23.47 -2.85
N GLY A 357 16.13 -24.22 -3.90
CA GLY A 357 15.27 -25.29 -4.42
C GLY A 357 13.99 -24.78 -5.10
N ILE A 358 14.03 -23.55 -5.63
CA ILE A 358 12.90 -22.85 -6.26
C ILE A 358 13.03 -22.95 -7.79
N SER A 359 11.93 -23.28 -8.48
CA SER A 359 11.96 -23.43 -9.94
C SER A 359 11.81 -22.12 -10.72
N GLY A 360 11.28 -21.06 -10.10
CA GLY A 360 11.11 -19.74 -10.72
C GLY A 360 9.81 -19.55 -11.51
N ALA A 361 8.72 -20.19 -11.07
CA ALA A 361 7.40 -19.92 -11.64
C ALA A 361 7.07 -18.42 -11.52
N ILE A 362 6.47 -17.83 -12.57
CA ILE A 362 6.14 -16.39 -12.64
C ILE A 362 5.38 -15.92 -11.40
N GLN A 363 4.49 -16.75 -10.86
CA GLN A 363 3.73 -16.41 -9.65
C GLN A 363 4.63 -16.23 -8.43
N HIS A 364 5.73 -16.96 -8.29
CA HIS A 364 6.68 -16.73 -7.20
C HIS A 364 7.53 -15.49 -7.46
N LYS A 365 7.97 -15.30 -8.71
CA LYS A 365 8.76 -14.15 -9.13
C LYS A 365 8.12 -12.82 -8.73
N VAL A 366 6.81 -12.66 -8.95
CA VAL A 366 6.06 -11.43 -8.59
C VAL A 366 6.27 -11.03 -7.12
N GLY A 367 6.50 -11.99 -6.23
CA GLY A 367 6.70 -11.71 -4.80
C GLY A 367 8.13 -11.34 -4.40
N MET A 368 9.10 -11.35 -5.33
CA MET A 368 10.51 -11.11 -5.01
C MET A 368 11.28 -10.35 -6.10
N ASP A 369 10.61 -9.92 -7.18
CA ASP A 369 11.24 -9.28 -8.35
C ASP A 369 11.91 -7.94 -8.03
N GLU A 370 11.53 -7.29 -6.93
CA GLU A 370 12.11 -6.03 -6.47
C GLU A 370 13.25 -6.23 -5.44
N SER A 371 13.72 -7.47 -5.24
CA SER A 371 14.92 -7.72 -4.40
C SER A 371 16.19 -7.20 -5.10
N ASP A 372 17.09 -6.56 -4.36
CA ASP A 372 18.31 -5.96 -4.93
C ASP A 372 19.32 -7.00 -5.46
N THR A 373 19.52 -8.09 -4.71
CA THR A 373 20.41 -9.20 -5.10
C THR A 373 19.74 -10.55 -4.92
N VAL A 374 19.61 -11.31 -6.01
CA VAL A 374 18.99 -12.65 -6.01
C VAL A 374 20.04 -13.74 -6.17
N ILE A 375 20.14 -14.62 -5.16
CA ILE A 375 21.02 -15.79 -5.13
C ILE A 375 20.18 -17.05 -5.19
N SER A 376 20.28 -17.82 -6.28
CA SER A 376 19.52 -19.06 -6.45
C SER A 376 20.37 -20.31 -6.32
N ILE A 377 19.83 -21.33 -5.64
CA ILE A 377 20.44 -22.65 -5.47
C ILE A 377 19.49 -23.69 -6.05
N ASN A 378 19.88 -24.34 -7.15
CA ASN A 378 19.04 -25.36 -7.76
C ASN A 378 19.90 -26.35 -8.56
N THR A 379 19.51 -27.63 -8.52
CA THR A 379 20.21 -28.72 -9.22
C THR A 379 19.99 -28.71 -10.73
N ASP A 380 18.93 -28.06 -11.21
CA ASP A 380 18.59 -27.99 -12.64
C ASP A 380 19.20 -26.73 -13.27
N PRO A 381 20.24 -26.83 -14.11
CA PRO A 381 20.88 -25.64 -14.70
C PRO A 381 19.95 -24.85 -15.64
N ASP A 382 18.82 -25.43 -16.06
CA ASP A 382 17.84 -24.80 -16.96
C ASP A 382 16.58 -24.31 -16.22
N ALA A 383 16.60 -24.24 -14.87
CA ALA A 383 15.47 -23.75 -14.09
C ALA A 383 15.13 -22.28 -14.40
N ASP A 384 13.84 -21.94 -14.54
CA ASP A 384 13.36 -20.59 -14.88
C ASP A 384 13.87 -19.53 -13.87
N ILE A 385 14.10 -19.88 -12.60
CA ILE A 385 14.61 -18.96 -11.58
C ILE A 385 15.96 -18.33 -11.98
N ARG A 386 16.75 -19.06 -12.78
CA ARG A 386 18.06 -18.61 -13.25
C ARG A 386 17.98 -17.32 -14.05
N ASP A 387 16.90 -17.12 -14.81
CA ASP A 387 16.70 -15.92 -15.63
C ASP A 387 16.51 -14.65 -14.79
N PHE A 388 16.23 -14.80 -13.49
CA PHE A 388 15.98 -13.70 -12.56
C PHE A 388 16.99 -13.69 -11.39
N SER A 389 18.10 -14.42 -11.51
CA SER A 389 19.13 -14.50 -10.46
C SER A 389 20.37 -13.70 -10.85
N ASP A 390 20.90 -12.91 -9.91
CA ASP A 390 22.23 -12.30 -10.05
C ASP A 390 23.34 -13.36 -9.90
N TYR A 391 23.13 -14.31 -8.99
CA TYR A 391 24.02 -15.42 -8.73
C TYR A 391 23.28 -16.75 -8.77
N TYR A 392 23.84 -17.73 -9.48
CA TYR A 392 23.25 -19.04 -9.63
C TYR A 392 24.24 -20.12 -9.23
N ILE A 393 23.85 -20.94 -8.25
CA ILE A 393 24.61 -22.08 -7.76
C ILE A 393 23.94 -23.36 -8.25
N GLU A 394 24.58 -24.04 -9.19
CA GLU A 394 24.20 -25.39 -9.60
C GLU A 394 24.63 -26.38 -8.50
N GLY A 395 23.71 -26.78 -7.64
CA GLY A 395 24.01 -27.62 -6.50
C GLY A 395 22.78 -28.09 -5.74
N ASP A 396 22.98 -29.12 -4.93
CA ASP A 396 21.96 -29.65 -4.03
C ASP A 396 21.81 -28.71 -2.82
N VAL A 397 20.57 -28.33 -2.49
CA VAL A 397 20.25 -27.50 -1.32
C VAL A 397 20.79 -28.08 -0.01
N PHE A 398 20.84 -29.42 0.11
CA PHE A 398 21.34 -30.10 1.30
C PHE A 398 22.87 -30.03 1.46
N GLU A 399 23.58 -29.75 0.37
CA GLU A 399 25.03 -29.57 0.36
C GLU A 399 25.41 -28.09 0.44
N VAL A 400 24.70 -27.24 -0.29
CA VAL A 400 25.03 -25.82 -0.44
C VAL A 400 24.61 -24.99 0.78
N LEU A 401 23.41 -25.19 1.34
CA LEU A 401 22.93 -24.39 2.47
C LEU A 401 23.84 -24.45 3.70
N PRO A 402 24.38 -25.63 4.12
CA PRO A 402 25.37 -25.69 5.20
C PRO A 402 26.64 -24.88 4.93
N GLU A 403 27.19 -24.96 3.72
CA GLU A 403 28.42 -24.23 3.36
C GLU A 403 28.18 -22.72 3.33
N LEU A 404 27.02 -22.31 2.83
CA LEU A 404 26.61 -20.91 2.80
C LEU A 404 26.44 -20.36 4.23
N THR A 405 25.79 -21.13 5.10
CA THR A 405 25.60 -20.78 6.51
C THR A 405 26.95 -20.57 7.21
N GLU A 406 27.89 -21.51 7.04
CA GLU A 406 29.23 -21.40 7.62
C GLU A 406 30.01 -20.20 7.06
N ALA A 407 29.80 -19.85 5.78
CA ALA A 407 30.43 -18.67 5.17
C ALA A 407 29.87 -17.35 5.73
N VAL A 408 28.55 -17.27 5.98
CA VAL A 408 27.89 -16.12 6.61
C VAL A 408 28.41 -15.94 8.04
N GLU A 409 28.40 -16.99 8.86
CA GLU A 409 28.86 -16.95 10.25
C GLU A 409 30.33 -16.50 10.40
N ARG A 410 31.17 -16.81 9.40
CA ARG A 410 32.58 -16.39 9.35
C ARG A 410 32.79 -14.97 8.84
N GLY A 411 31.75 -14.30 8.33
CA GLY A 411 31.86 -13.01 7.65
C GLY A 411 32.62 -13.08 6.32
N GLU A 412 32.64 -14.25 5.68
CA GLU A 412 33.36 -14.52 4.43
C GLU A 412 32.45 -14.49 3.18
N PHE A 413 31.17 -14.14 3.37
CA PHE A 413 30.12 -14.17 2.34
C PHE A 413 30.50 -13.49 1.02
N VAL A 414 31.19 -12.33 1.09
CA VAL A 414 31.61 -11.54 -0.09
C VAL A 414 32.67 -12.27 -0.96
N ARG A 415 33.38 -13.28 -0.43
CA ARG A 415 34.38 -14.05 -1.20
C ARG A 415 33.82 -15.33 -1.83
N ALA A 416 32.90 -16.01 -1.16
CA ALA A 416 32.38 -17.30 -1.63
C ALA A 416 31.60 -17.20 -2.95
N VAL A 417 30.85 -16.12 -3.14
CA VAL A 417 30.08 -15.85 -4.36
C VAL A 417 30.98 -15.56 -5.58
N ALA A 418 32.18 -15.02 -5.35
CA ALA A 418 33.13 -14.69 -6.43
C ALA A 418 33.93 -15.91 -6.94
N ASP A 419 34.20 -16.90 -6.08
CA ASP A 419 35.02 -18.07 -6.43
C ASP A 419 34.25 -19.14 -7.22
N GLY A 420 32.91 -19.02 -7.36
CA GLY A 420 32.08 -19.84 -8.26
C GLY A 420 32.29 -19.56 -9.76
N THR A 421 32.96 -18.46 -10.12
CA THR A 421 33.36 -18.13 -11.49
C THR A 421 34.84 -18.46 -11.73
N GLY A 422 35.19 -19.73 -11.93
CA GLY A 422 36.60 -20.13 -11.99
C GLY A 422 36.93 -21.42 -12.71
N GLY A 423 36.20 -21.78 -13.78
CA GLY A 423 36.54 -22.86 -14.69
C GLY A 423 36.80 -22.35 -16.11
N GLU A 424 37.95 -22.72 -16.67
CA GLU A 424 38.46 -22.50 -18.05
C GLU A 424 39.17 -21.14 -18.30
N GLY A 425 40.43 -21.06 -18.72
CA GLY A 425 41.41 -22.07 -19.10
C GLY A 425 42.78 -21.42 -19.42
N ASP A 426 43.82 -22.26 -19.40
CA ASP A 426 45.16 -21.98 -19.92
C ASP A 426 45.11 -21.45 -21.38
N GLY A 427 45.85 -20.37 -21.67
CA GLY A 427 46.11 -19.90 -23.04
C GLY A 427 46.57 -18.46 -23.16
#